data_AF-A0A2D5APE3-F1
#
_entry.id   AF-A0A2D5APE3-F1
#
_cell.length_a   1.000
_cell.length_b   1.000
_cell.length_c   1.000
_cell.angle_alpha   90.00
_cell.angle_beta   90.00
_cell.angle_gamma   90.00
#
_symmetry.space_group_name_H-M   'P 1'
#
loop_
_entity.id
_entity.type
_entity.pdbx_description
1 polymer ?
#
loop_
_entity_poly.entity_id
_entity_poly.type
_entity_poly.pdbx_seq_one_letter_code
_entity_poly.pdbx_strand_id
1 'polypeptide(L)'
;MWKVLLVVSAVVLAGSGYLSWENMNEKRAKDVELASTQKTLEDRLASLEATNAEIAQLESSIQTLNDETEALETEKIDLDAKVVETESSLRAQESKLQADEERLEKAKTMVGSIAQIEALQREMVQLRAQIEETEIEVTQLEGAVASVQVEKDRLEKVAAEMVALRRDQEAGIIRGPFESTIREAYDQWGFVVVNGGYDAGVVNRAQLNVYRRGQPICKLLVTSVEAGKSAADIIPGSLAPGQRVRAGDYVAKAITAKTPAVIPSDSGGDASGAGQPPAAPFGGGGMDGGGAASDPFGGGAMDSGGGAPDPFGGGAMD
;
A
#
# COMPACT_ATOMS: atom_id res chain seq x y z
N MET A 1 80.14 -125.93 -96.67
CA MET A 1 80.55 -124.60 -96.15
C MET A 1 79.39 -123.61 -95.99
N TRP A 2 78.36 -123.63 -96.85
CA TRP A 2 77.15 -122.79 -96.74
C TRP A 2 76.49 -122.76 -95.33
N LYS A 3 76.40 -123.91 -94.64
CA LYS A 3 75.76 -124.01 -93.32
C LYS A 3 76.49 -123.23 -92.21
N VAL A 4 77.82 -123.12 -92.28
CA VAL A 4 78.63 -122.41 -91.27
C VAL A 4 78.51 -120.89 -91.45
N LEU A 5 78.50 -120.42 -92.71
CA LEU A 5 78.24 -119.00 -93.02
C LEU A 5 76.85 -118.56 -92.58
N LEU A 6 75.83 -119.41 -92.73
CA LEU A 6 74.47 -119.12 -92.23
C LEU A 6 74.42 -118.96 -90.71
N VAL A 7 75.10 -119.83 -89.95
CA VAL A 7 75.13 -119.75 -88.49
C VAL A 7 75.86 -118.50 -88.01
N VAL A 8 77.00 -118.15 -88.62
CA VAL A 8 77.73 -116.92 -88.28
C VAL A 8 76.91 -115.67 -88.64
N SER A 9 76.25 -115.65 -89.80
CA SER A 9 75.34 -114.55 -90.16
C SER A 9 74.15 -114.42 -89.21
N ALA A 10 73.61 -115.53 -88.69
CA ALA A 10 72.51 -115.52 -87.73
C ALA A 10 72.94 -114.95 -86.37
N VAL A 11 74.15 -115.25 -85.91
CA VAL A 11 74.70 -114.69 -84.67
C VAL A 11 74.98 -113.19 -84.81
N VAL A 12 75.52 -112.75 -85.95
CA VAL A 12 75.74 -111.32 -86.24
C VAL A 12 74.42 -110.56 -86.33
N LEU A 13 73.40 -111.13 -86.99
CA LEU A 13 72.06 -110.54 -87.05
C LEU A 13 71.41 -110.47 -85.66
N ALA A 14 71.55 -111.51 -84.84
CA ALA A 14 71.03 -111.51 -83.47
C ALA A 14 71.74 -110.46 -82.58
N GLY A 15 73.07 -110.35 -82.66
CA GLY A 15 73.84 -109.35 -81.92
C GLY A 15 73.55 -107.92 -82.37
N SER A 16 73.40 -107.69 -83.68
CA SER A 16 72.97 -106.39 -84.21
C SER A 16 71.52 -106.05 -83.84
N GLY A 17 70.64 -107.06 -83.77
CA GLY A 17 69.27 -106.92 -83.30
C GLY A 17 69.20 -106.56 -81.81
N TYR A 18 70.04 -107.17 -80.98
CA TYR A 18 70.14 -106.85 -79.55
C TYR A 18 70.68 -105.43 -79.30
N LEU A 19 71.78 -105.04 -79.96
CA LEU A 19 72.32 -103.67 -79.87
C LEU A 19 71.34 -102.62 -80.40
N SER A 20 70.60 -102.94 -81.47
CA SER A 20 69.53 -102.10 -81.99
C SER A 20 68.39 -101.97 -80.99
N TRP A 21 68.00 -103.06 -80.32
CA TRP A 21 66.98 -103.06 -79.28
C TRP A 21 67.41 -102.26 -78.05
N GLU A 22 68.65 -102.42 -77.57
CA GLU A 22 69.19 -101.66 -76.43
C GLU A 22 69.27 -100.16 -76.72
N ASN A 23 69.80 -99.79 -77.90
CA ASN A 23 69.83 -98.39 -78.35
C ASN A 23 68.42 -97.82 -78.54
N MET A 24 67.47 -98.63 -79.03
CA MET A 24 66.07 -98.21 -79.16
C MET A 24 65.39 -98.07 -77.80
N ASN A 25 65.76 -98.89 -76.82
CA ASN A 25 65.26 -98.83 -75.45
C ASN A 25 65.82 -97.58 -74.72
N GLU A 26 67.10 -97.27 -74.87
CA GLU A 26 67.71 -96.06 -74.31
C GLU A 26 67.15 -94.79 -74.96
N LYS A 27 66.91 -94.79 -76.28
CA LYS A 27 66.21 -93.69 -76.95
C LYS A 27 64.78 -93.52 -76.44
N ARG A 28 64.01 -94.62 -76.31
CA ARG A 28 62.67 -94.57 -75.70
C ARG A 28 62.71 -94.05 -74.27
N ALA A 29 63.70 -94.44 -73.46
CA ALA A 29 63.86 -93.94 -72.10
C ALA A 29 64.12 -92.42 -72.09
N LYS A 30 65.01 -91.92 -72.96
CA LYS A 30 65.27 -90.49 -73.12
C LYS A 30 64.08 -89.73 -73.70
N ASP A 31 63.34 -90.31 -74.64
CA ASP A 31 62.12 -89.70 -75.20
C ASP A 31 61.02 -89.60 -74.12
N VAL A 32 60.90 -90.62 -73.26
CA VAL A 32 59.99 -90.59 -72.10
C VAL A 32 60.46 -89.56 -71.07
N GLU A 33 61.76 -89.45 -70.81
CA GLU A 33 62.32 -88.43 -69.90
C GLU A 33 62.13 -87.01 -70.45
N LEU A 34 62.38 -86.79 -71.75
CA LEU A 34 62.12 -85.52 -72.43
C LEU A 34 60.63 -85.17 -72.41
N ALA A 35 59.74 -86.14 -72.66
CA ALA A 35 58.30 -85.91 -72.54
C ALA A 35 57.89 -85.57 -71.09
N SER A 36 58.50 -86.22 -70.09
CA SER A 36 58.21 -85.95 -68.66
C SER A 36 58.73 -84.58 -68.20
N THR A 37 59.89 -84.16 -68.69
CA THR A 37 60.49 -82.86 -68.39
C THR A 37 59.75 -81.74 -69.10
N GLN A 38 59.34 -81.93 -70.36
CA GLN A 38 58.44 -81.01 -71.07
C GLN A 38 57.13 -80.84 -70.31
N LYS A 39 56.49 -81.93 -69.90
CA LYS A 39 55.26 -81.87 -69.10
C LYS A 39 55.45 -81.12 -67.78
N THR A 40 56.55 -81.39 -67.07
CA THR A 40 56.85 -80.69 -65.81
C THR A 40 57.10 -79.20 -66.03
N LEU A 41 57.76 -78.82 -67.14
CA LEU A 41 57.96 -77.42 -67.51
C LEU A 41 56.62 -76.74 -67.86
N GLU A 42 55.75 -77.41 -68.61
CA GLU A 42 54.40 -76.93 -68.91
C GLU A 42 53.58 -76.73 -67.62
N ASP A 43 53.59 -77.69 -66.70
CA ASP A 43 52.91 -77.58 -65.40
C ASP A 43 53.47 -76.43 -64.55
N ARG A 44 54.80 -76.22 -64.58
CA ARG A 44 55.45 -75.11 -63.88
C ARG A 44 55.14 -73.75 -64.50
N LEU A 45 55.09 -73.66 -65.83
CA LEU A 45 54.68 -72.44 -66.54
C LEU A 45 53.22 -72.11 -66.23
N ALA A 46 52.32 -73.09 -66.29
CA ALA A 46 50.92 -72.90 -65.92
C ALA A 46 50.77 -72.45 -64.46
N SER A 47 51.55 -73.03 -63.53
CA SER A 47 51.56 -72.60 -62.13
C SER A 47 52.12 -71.18 -61.97
N LEU A 48 53.15 -70.77 -62.71
CA LEU A 48 53.69 -69.41 -62.67
C LEU A 48 52.68 -68.39 -63.19
N GLU A 49 51.99 -68.71 -64.30
CA GLU A 49 50.91 -67.88 -64.84
C GLU A 49 49.77 -67.74 -63.83
N ALA A 50 49.36 -68.84 -63.18
CA ALA A 50 48.34 -68.80 -62.13
C ALA A 50 48.77 -67.93 -60.94
N THR A 51 50.00 -68.07 -60.44
CA THR A 51 50.50 -67.24 -59.34
C THR A 51 50.62 -65.77 -59.71
N ASN A 52 51.01 -65.45 -60.96
CA ASN A 52 51.05 -64.06 -61.43
C ASN A 52 49.64 -63.46 -61.51
N ALA A 53 48.64 -64.25 -61.92
CA ALA A 53 47.25 -63.81 -61.91
C ALA A 53 46.73 -63.54 -60.48
N GLU A 54 47.07 -64.41 -59.51
CA GLU A 54 46.75 -64.20 -58.10
C GLU A 54 47.44 -62.96 -57.52
N ILE A 55 48.72 -62.74 -57.84
CA ILE A 55 49.45 -61.54 -57.44
C ILE A 55 48.77 -60.28 -57.99
N ALA A 56 48.42 -60.26 -59.28
CA ALA A 56 47.72 -59.13 -59.88
C ALA A 56 46.35 -58.87 -59.21
N GLN A 57 45.62 -59.92 -58.83
CA GLN A 57 44.36 -59.80 -58.11
C GLN A 57 44.55 -59.27 -56.68
N LEU A 58 45.58 -59.74 -55.97
CA LEU A 58 45.94 -59.25 -54.63
C LEU A 58 46.39 -57.79 -54.67
N GLU A 59 47.20 -57.41 -55.65
CA GLU A 59 47.63 -56.01 -55.86
C GLU A 59 46.41 -55.11 -56.11
N SER A 60 45.48 -55.53 -56.97
CA SER A 60 44.21 -54.81 -57.17
C SER A 60 43.40 -54.70 -55.88
N SER A 61 43.32 -55.76 -55.08
CA SER A 61 42.56 -55.76 -53.83
C SER A 61 43.21 -54.84 -52.77
N ILE A 62 44.54 -54.84 -52.68
CA ILE A 62 45.29 -53.93 -51.80
C ILE A 62 45.05 -52.48 -52.22
N GLN A 63 45.05 -52.19 -53.52
CA GLN A 63 44.77 -50.84 -54.01
C GLN A 63 43.35 -50.41 -53.64
N THR A 64 42.33 -51.25 -53.87
CA THR A 64 40.95 -50.93 -53.47
C THR A 64 40.81 -50.72 -51.96
N LEU A 65 41.43 -51.58 -51.13
CA LEU A 65 41.39 -51.43 -49.68
C LEU A 65 42.10 -50.15 -49.19
N ASN A 66 43.18 -49.76 -49.86
CA ASN A 66 43.85 -48.48 -49.56
C ASN A 66 42.96 -47.30 -49.92
N ASP A 67 42.35 -47.30 -51.12
CA ASP A 67 41.43 -46.24 -51.55
C ASP A 67 40.21 -46.13 -50.60
N GLU A 68 39.66 -47.26 -50.15
CA GLU A 68 38.58 -47.30 -49.15
C GLU A 68 39.05 -46.79 -47.78
N THR A 69 40.29 -47.10 -47.38
CA THR A 69 40.86 -46.62 -46.11
C THR A 69 41.04 -45.10 -46.13
N GLU A 70 41.58 -44.55 -47.22
CA GLU A 70 41.71 -43.10 -47.40
C GLU A 70 40.33 -42.42 -47.40
N ALA A 71 39.34 -43.01 -48.08
CA ALA A 71 37.98 -42.48 -48.08
C ALA A 71 37.36 -42.46 -46.66
N LEU A 72 37.47 -43.57 -45.91
CA LEU A 72 36.97 -43.65 -44.54
C LEU A 72 37.71 -42.71 -43.58
N GLU A 73 39.01 -42.48 -43.79
CA GLU A 73 39.77 -41.52 -42.99
C GLU A 73 39.27 -40.09 -43.24
N THR A 74 38.99 -39.72 -44.50
CA THR A 74 38.39 -38.42 -44.81
C THR A 74 36.99 -38.25 -44.22
N GLU A 75 36.13 -39.27 -44.32
CA GLU A 75 34.79 -39.23 -43.72
C GLU A 75 34.84 -39.10 -42.20
N LYS A 76 35.78 -39.79 -41.56
CA LYS A 76 36.00 -39.68 -40.11
C LYS A 76 36.41 -38.26 -39.71
N ILE A 77 37.32 -37.63 -40.45
CA ILE A 77 37.74 -36.24 -40.19
C ILE A 77 36.55 -35.29 -40.33
N ASP A 78 35.73 -35.45 -41.36
CA ASP A 78 34.52 -34.63 -41.57
C ASP A 78 33.47 -34.83 -40.47
N LEU A 79 33.28 -36.07 -40.00
CA LEU A 79 32.39 -36.39 -38.89
C LEU A 79 32.90 -35.78 -37.58
N ASP A 80 34.19 -35.92 -37.28
CA ASP A 80 34.81 -35.33 -36.09
C ASP A 80 34.66 -33.79 -36.12
N ALA A 81 34.83 -33.15 -37.28
CA ALA A 81 34.60 -31.71 -37.44
C ALA A 81 33.14 -31.32 -37.16
N LYS A 82 32.16 -32.09 -37.67
CA LYS A 82 30.73 -31.86 -37.40
C LYS A 82 30.36 -32.09 -35.94
N VAL A 83 30.98 -33.07 -35.26
CA VAL A 83 30.77 -33.28 -33.82
C VAL A 83 31.24 -32.07 -33.04
N VAL A 84 32.43 -31.54 -33.34
CA VAL A 84 32.94 -30.32 -32.68
C VAL A 84 32.04 -29.11 -32.94
N GLU A 85 31.58 -28.93 -34.17
CA GLU A 85 30.66 -27.84 -34.52
C GLU A 85 29.33 -27.95 -33.76
N THR A 86 28.72 -29.15 -33.74
CA THR A 86 27.45 -29.39 -33.04
C THR A 86 27.58 -29.24 -31.52
N GLU A 87 28.68 -29.72 -30.92
CA GLU A 87 28.96 -29.48 -29.50
C GLU A 87 29.10 -27.98 -29.18
N SER A 88 29.75 -27.21 -30.06
CA SER A 88 29.90 -25.77 -29.87
C SER A 88 28.55 -25.04 -29.95
N SER A 89 27.69 -25.44 -30.89
CA SER A 89 26.33 -24.92 -31.05
C SER A 89 25.46 -25.29 -29.86
N LEU A 90 25.56 -26.51 -29.35
CA LEU A 90 24.86 -26.98 -28.16
C LEU A 90 25.22 -26.11 -26.94
N ARG A 91 26.53 -25.91 -26.67
CA ARG A 91 26.97 -25.04 -25.57
C ARG A 91 26.45 -23.61 -25.70
N ALA A 92 26.43 -23.08 -26.92
CA ALA A 92 25.89 -21.75 -27.18
C ALA A 92 24.36 -21.69 -26.93
N GLN A 93 23.62 -22.74 -27.28
CA GLN A 93 22.19 -22.84 -27.00
C GLN A 93 21.90 -23.01 -25.51
N GLU A 94 22.65 -23.86 -24.81
CA GLU A 94 22.54 -24.03 -23.35
C GLU A 94 22.77 -22.71 -22.61
N SER A 95 23.79 -21.94 -23.01
CA SER A 95 24.03 -20.61 -22.44
C SER A 95 22.89 -19.62 -22.70
N LYS A 96 22.30 -19.65 -23.92
CA LYS A 96 21.11 -18.84 -24.24
C LYS A 96 19.90 -19.26 -23.39
N LEU A 97 19.70 -20.56 -23.22
CA LEU A 97 18.58 -21.11 -22.44
C LEU A 97 18.69 -20.66 -20.97
N GLN A 98 19.88 -20.74 -20.37
CA GLN A 98 20.12 -20.21 -19.02
C GLN A 98 19.83 -18.71 -18.92
N ALA A 99 20.29 -17.92 -19.90
CA ALA A 99 20.03 -16.48 -19.93
C ALA A 99 18.52 -16.17 -20.08
N ASP A 100 17.80 -16.96 -20.87
CA ASP A 100 16.36 -16.81 -21.06
C ASP A 100 15.56 -17.28 -19.84
N GLU A 101 16.01 -18.32 -19.12
CA GLU A 101 15.45 -18.72 -17.82
C GLU A 101 15.59 -17.59 -16.78
N GLU A 102 16.77 -16.96 -16.69
CA GLU A 102 16.98 -15.80 -15.80
C GLU A 102 16.08 -14.61 -16.18
N ARG A 103 15.92 -14.33 -17.48
CA ARG A 103 15.01 -13.28 -17.97
C ARG A 103 13.56 -13.60 -17.65
N LEU A 104 13.16 -14.86 -17.74
CA LEU A 104 11.81 -15.33 -17.45
C LEU A 104 11.50 -15.24 -15.95
N GLU A 105 12.44 -15.57 -15.08
CA GLU A 105 12.29 -15.37 -13.63
C GLU A 105 12.21 -13.87 -13.26
N LYS A 106 13.05 -13.02 -13.87
CA LYS A 106 12.94 -11.56 -13.74
C LYS A 106 11.59 -11.05 -14.25
N ALA A 107 11.08 -11.56 -15.37
CA ALA A 107 9.76 -11.18 -15.88
C ALA A 107 8.63 -11.62 -14.93
N LYS A 108 8.67 -12.83 -14.37
CA LYS A 108 7.69 -13.31 -13.38
C LYS A 108 7.66 -12.43 -12.13
N THR A 109 8.83 -12.05 -11.61
CA THR A 109 8.91 -11.15 -10.44
C THR A 109 8.35 -9.76 -10.74
N MET A 110 8.62 -9.21 -11.92
CA MET A 110 7.99 -7.95 -12.37
C MET A 110 6.48 -8.07 -12.48
N VAL A 111 5.95 -9.13 -13.11
CA VAL A 111 4.50 -9.37 -13.19
C VAL A 111 3.86 -9.47 -11.81
N GLY A 112 4.51 -10.17 -10.87
CA GLY A 112 4.08 -10.22 -9.47
C GLY A 112 4.03 -8.84 -8.82
N SER A 113 5.04 -7.98 -9.06
CA SER A 113 5.05 -6.61 -8.56
C SER A 113 3.95 -5.72 -9.18
N ILE A 114 3.62 -5.92 -10.47
CA ILE A 114 2.54 -5.20 -11.14
C ILE A 114 1.18 -5.58 -10.53
N ALA A 115 0.94 -6.87 -10.26
CA ALA A 115 -0.28 -7.33 -9.61
C ALA A 115 -0.43 -6.72 -8.19
N GLN A 116 0.68 -6.57 -7.45
CA GLN A 116 0.69 -5.88 -6.16
C GLN A 116 0.36 -4.38 -6.30
N ILE A 117 0.87 -3.71 -7.33
CA ILE A 117 0.54 -2.30 -7.61
C ILE A 117 -0.95 -2.14 -7.94
N GLU A 118 -1.54 -3.04 -8.71
CA GLU A 118 -2.97 -3.01 -9.03
C GLU A 118 -3.83 -3.22 -7.77
N ALA A 119 -3.44 -4.15 -6.89
CA ALA A 119 -4.10 -4.35 -5.60
C ALA A 119 -4.02 -3.08 -4.72
N LEU A 120 -2.85 -2.46 -4.64
CA LEU A 120 -2.65 -1.20 -3.90
C LEU A 120 -3.50 -0.05 -4.48
N GLN A 121 -3.65 0.03 -5.80
CA GLN A 121 -4.54 1.01 -6.44
C GLN A 121 -6.01 0.80 -6.04
N ARG A 122 -6.48 -0.44 -5.98
CA ARG A 122 -7.86 -0.74 -5.53
C ARG A 122 -8.06 -0.37 -4.06
N GLU A 123 -7.10 -0.67 -3.20
CA GLU A 123 -7.12 -0.25 -1.79
C GLU A 123 -7.14 1.27 -1.66
N MET A 124 -6.31 1.99 -2.42
CA MET A 124 -6.31 3.47 -2.46
C MET A 124 -7.67 4.05 -2.84
N VAL A 125 -8.36 3.48 -3.82
CA VAL A 125 -9.71 3.93 -4.21
C VAL A 125 -10.73 3.64 -3.11
N GLN A 126 -10.66 2.46 -2.48
CA GLN A 126 -11.54 2.13 -1.36
C GLN A 126 -11.30 3.05 -0.15
N LEU A 127 -10.04 3.32 0.19
CA LEU A 127 -9.69 4.25 1.27
C LEU A 127 -10.17 5.67 0.96
N ARG A 128 -10.06 6.13 -0.29
CA ARG A 128 -10.61 7.44 -0.68
C ARG A 128 -12.12 7.50 -0.50
N ALA A 129 -12.84 6.45 -0.90
CA ALA A 129 -14.29 6.38 -0.69
C ALA A 129 -14.65 6.37 0.81
N GLN A 130 -13.91 5.62 1.63
CA GLN A 130 -14.09 5.63 3.09
C GLN A 130 -13.78 6.98 3.72
N ILE A 131 -12.76 7.70 3.24
CA ILE A 131 -12.45 9.06 3.71
C ILE A 131 -13.60 10.00 3.38
N GLU A 132 -14.13 9.96 2.15
CA GLU A 132 -15.27 10.79 1.74
C GLU A 132 -16.53 10.47 2.56
N GLU A 133 -16.83 9.19 2.81
CA GLU A 133 -17.92 8.76 3.68
C GLU A 133 -17.72 9.26 5.13
N THR A 134 -16.50 9.13 5.67
CA THR A 134 -16.17 9.60 7.02
C THR A 134 -16.26 11.11 7.13
N GLU A 135 -15.84 11.87 6.11
CA GLU A 135 -15.99 13.33 6.06
C GLU A 135 -17.47 13.74 6.07
N ILE A 136 -18.31 13.03 5.31
CA ILE A 136 -19.76 13.24 5.35
C ILE A 136 -20.30 12.97 6.76
N GLU A 137 -19.91 11.86 7.40
CA GLU A 137 -20.33 11.56 8.78
C GLU A 137 -19.87 12.63 9.78
N VAL A 138 -18.65 13.12 9.65
CA VAL A 138 -18.12 14.21 10.49
C VAL A 138 -18.97 15.46 10.33
N THR A 139 -19.28 15.89 9.10
CA THR A 139 -20.11 17.08 8.89
C THR A 139 -21.54 16.92 9.44
N GLN A 140 -22.11 15.71 9.37
CA GLN A 140 -23.41 15.42 9.97
C GLN A 140 -23.34 15.47 11.50
N LEU A 141 -22.31 14.88 12.10
CA LEU A 141 -22.09 14.91 13.55
C LEU A 141 -21.84 16.33 14.05
N GLU A 142 -21.06 17.15 13.35
CA GLU A 142 -20.86 18.56 13.69
C GLU A 142 -22.19 19.34 13.66
N GLY A 143 -23.03 19.10 12.65
CA GLY A 143 -24.38 19.68 12.60
C GLY A 143 -25.27 19.23 13.76
N ALA A 144 -25.21 17.96 14.14
CA ALA A 144 -25.94 17.42 15.30
C ALA A 144 -25.42 17.99 16.63
N VAL A 145 -24.11 18.17 16.78
CA VAL A 145 -23.52 18.81 17.97
C VAL A 145 -23.96 20.26 18.08
N ALA A 146 -23.97 21.00 16.96
CA ALA A 146 -24.45 22.38 16.94
C ALA A 146 -25.92 22.49 17.34
N SER A 147 -26.78 21.59 16.87
CA SER A 147 -28.21 21.59 17.24
C SER A 147 -28.42 21.23 18.71
N VAL A 148 -27.71 20.22 19.22
CA VAL A 148 -27.74 19.85 20.65
C VAL A 148 -27.24 20.98 21.53
N GLN A 149 -26.22 21.73 21.10
CA GLN A 149 -25.72 22.88 21.85
C GLN A 149 -26.77 24.00 21.93
N VAL A 150 -27.51 24.27 20.85
CA VAL A 150 -28.62 25.24 20.85
C VAL A 150 -29.76 24.78 21.77
N GLU A 151 -30.11 23.49 21.75
CA GLU A 151 -31.12 22.94 22.67
C GLU A 151 -30.67 23.05 24.12
N LYS A 152 -29.40 22.73 24.42
CA LYS A 152 -28.81 22.89 25.74
C LYS A 152 -28.92 24.33 26.23
N ASP A 153 -28.49 25.30 25.43
CA ASP A 153 -28.54 26.73 25.80
C ASP A 153 -29.99 27.19 26.04
N ARG A 154 -30.95 26.68 25.27
CA ARG A 154 -32.38 26.95 25.46
C ARG A 154 -32.89 26.36 26.77
N LEU A 155 -32.56 25.10 27.05
CA LEU A 155 -32.95 24.42 28.28
C LEU A 155 -32.32 25.06 29.52
N GLU A 156 -31.06 25.51 29.43
CA GLU A 156 -30.40 26.24 30.51
C GLU A 156 -31.11 27.57 30.83
N LYS A 157 -31.53 28.33 29.80
CA LYS A 157 -32.32 29.55 29.99
C LYS A 157 -33.66 29.27 30.66
N VAL A 158 -34.39 28.26 30.19
CA VAL A 158 -35.67 27.84 30.79
C VAL A 158 -35.47 27.38 32.24
N ALA A 159 -34.42 26.61 32.51
CA ALA A 159 -34.08 26.17 33.87
C ALA A 159 -33.76 27.37 34.77
N ALA A 160 -32.98 28.35 34.29
CA ALA A 160 -32.66 29.56 35.04
C ALA A 160 -33.92 30.41 35.35
N GLU A 161 -34.83 30.57 34.38
CA GLU A 161 -36.11 31.27 34.58
C GLU A 161 -36.98 30.55 35.62
N MET A 162 -37.05 29.23 35.57
CA MET A 162 -37.82 28.42 36.54
C MET A 162 -37.23 28.52 37.95
N VAL A 163 -35.90 28.55 38.10
CA VAL A 163 -35.23 28.77 39.39
C VAL A 163 -35.49 30.19 39.91
N ALA A 164 -35.45 31.20 39.05
CA ALA A 164 -35.77 32.57 39.43
C ALA A 164 -37.23 32.71 39.88
N LEU A 165 -38.17 32.06 39.17
CA LEU A 165 -39.58 32.04 39.54
C LEU A 165 -39.80 31.38 40.91
N ARG A 166 -39.13 30.25 41.19
CA ARG A 166 -39.19 29.61 42.51
C ARG A 166 -38.62 30.50 43.60
N ARG A 167 -37.47 31.16 43.37
CA ARG A 167 -36.88 32.09 44.35
C ARG A 167 -37.80 33.25 44.67
N ASP A 168 -38.46 33.81 43.68
CA ASP A 168 -39.41 34.91 43.88
C ASP A 168 -40.66 34.47 44.66
N GLN A 169 -41.13 33.24 44.42
CA GLN A 169 -42.22 32.64 45.18
C GLN A 169 -41.81 32.36 46.63
N GLU A 170 -40.62 31.81 46.86
CA GLU A 170 -40.07 31.56 48.21
C GLU A 170 -39.83 32.86 48.99
N ALA A 171 -39.44 33.93 48.29
CA ALA A 171 -39.23 35.26 48.85
C ALA A 171 -40.54 36.03 49.11
N GLY A 172 -41.70 35.53 48.68
CA GLY A 172 -43.01 36.14 48.92
C GLY A 172 -43.22 37.48 48.18
N ILE A 173 -42.58 37.69 47.03
CA ILE A 173 -42.66 38.95 46.28
C ILE A 173 -43.87 38.92 45.34
N ILE A 174 -44.85 39.81 45.58
CA ILE A 174 -45.99 40.02 44.67
C ILE A 174 -45.51 40.79 43.43
N ARG A 175 -45.56 40.17 42.23
CA ARG A 175 -45.23 40.85 40.95
C ARG A 175 -46.49 41.56 40.41
N GLY A 176 -46.50 42.89 40.43
CA GLY A 176 -47.61 43.75 39.96
C GLY A 176 -48.18 44.69 41.04
N PRO A 177 -49.01 45.69 40.67
CA PRO A 177 -49.80 46.45 41.63
C PRO A 177 -50.92 45.55 42.19
N PHE A 178 -50.94 45.35 43.51
CA PHE A 178 -52.01 44.63 44.20
C PHE A 178 -52.77 45.63 45.07
N GLU A 179 -54.06 45.75 44.80
CA GLU A 179 -55.01 46.57 45.53
C GLU A 179 -56.25 45.72 45.80
N SER A 180 -56.64 45.61 47.05
CA SER A 180 -57.84 44.88 47.44
C SER A 180 -58.45 45.45 48.72
N THR A 181 -59.49 44.79 49.23
CA THR A 181 -60.08 45.14 50.52
C THR A 181 -60.13 43.93 51.45
N ILE A 182 -60.23 44.20 52.74
CA ILE A 182 -60.43 43.17 53.76
C ILE A 182 -61.88 42.68 53.67
N ARG A 183 -62.05 41.38 53.47
CA ARG A 183 -63.36 40.74 53.42
C ARG A 183 -63.91 40.56 54.84
N GLU A 184 -63.11 39.92 55.68
CA GLU A 184 -63.44 39.62 57.07
C GLU A 184 -62.18 39.76 57.94
N ALA A 185 -62.34 40.32 59.13
CA ALA A 185 -61.24 40.49 60.09
C ALA A 185 -61.54 39.69 61.35
N TYR A 186 -60.62 38.80 61.74
CA TYR A 186 -60.71 37.98 62.93
C TYR A 186 -59.71 38.48 63.98
N ASP A 187 -59.94 39.69 64.49
CA ASP A 187 -59.03 40.39 65.42
C ASP A 187 -58.70 39.58 66.68
N GLN A 188 -59.58 38.69 67.12
CA GLN A 188 -59.36 37.84 68.32
C GLN A 188 -58.30 36.75 68.09
N TRP A 189 -58.17 36.28 66.85
CA TRP A 189 -57.18 35.28 66.45
C TRP A 189 -55.98 35.90 65.73
N GLY A 190 -56.04 37.19 65.44
CA GLY A 190 -54.93 37.94 64.86
C GLY A 190 -54.73 37.67 63.37
N PHE A 191 -55.73 37.17 62.65
CA PHE A 191 -55.66 36.99 61.20
C PHE A 191 -56.84 37.66 60.49
N VAL A 192 -56.69 37.93 59.21
CA VAL A 192 -57.70 38.55 58.35
C VAL A 192 -57.80 37.82 57.03
N VAL A 193 -58.99 37.86 56.43
CA VAL A 193 -59.26 37.33 55.10
C VAL A 193 -59.33 38.50 54.12
N VAL A 194 -58.44 38.49 53.14
CA VAL A 194 -58.33 39.53 52.11
C VAL A 194 -59.07 39.09 50.86
N ASN A 195 -59.80 40.01 50.23
CA ASN A 195 -60.53 39.78 48.99
C ASN A 195 -59.60 39.82 47.77
N GLY A 196 -58.68 38.85 47.70
CA GLY A 196 -57.71 38.68 46.62
C GLY A 196 -56.83 37.46 46.87
N GLY A 197 -56.76 36.57 45.88
CA GLY A 197 -56.07 35.27 45.95
C GLY A 197 -54.84 35.19 45.04
N TYR A 198 -54.43 33.97 44.67
CA TYR A 198 -53.27 33.75 43.79
C TYR A 198 -53.51 34.34 42.38
N ASP A 199 -54.77 34.33 41.96
CA ASP A 199 -55.34 34.90 40.75
C ASP A 199 -55.28 36.44 40.72
N ALA A 200 -55.20 37.08 41.90
CA ALA A 200 -54.90 38.50 42.04
C ALA A 200 -53.39 38.78 42.23
N GLY A 201 -52.54 37.75 42.15
CA GLY A 201 -51.08 37.85 42.29
C GLY A 201 -50.56 37.77 43.73
N VAL A 202 -51.40 37.41 44.71
CA VAL A 202 -50.97 37.24 46.11
C VAL A 202 -50.17 35.95 46.26
N VAL A 203 -49.01 36.01 46.91
CA VAL A 203 -48.12 34.86 47.14
C VAL A 203 -48.05 34.57 48.63
N ASN A 204 -47.87 33.30 49.01
CA ASN A 204 -47.62 32.93 50.40
C ASN A 204 -46.36 33.66 50.92
N ARG A 205 -46.36 34.04 52.20
CA ARG A 205 -45.31 34.82 52.88
C ARG A 205 -45.16 36.28 52.41
N ALA A 206 -46.04 36.75 51.53
CA ALA A 206 -46.03 38.16 51.12
C ALA A 206 -46.45 39.09 52.27
N GLN A 207 -45.86 40.27 52.33
CA GLN A 207 -46.28 41.32 53.26
C GLN A 207 -47.23 42.32 52.56
N LEU A 208 -48.35 42.60 53.22
CA LEU A 208 -49.37 43.55 52.74
C LEU A 208 -49.52 44.69 53.76
N ASN A 209 -49.79 45.90 53.27
CA ASN A 209 -50.08 47.05 54.11
C ASN A 209 -51.58 47.34 54.07
N VAL A 210 -52.17 47.58 55.25
CA VAL A 210 -53.58 47.95 55.37
C VAL A 210 -53.70 49.44 55.60
N TYR A 211 -54.60 50.10 54.87
CA TYR A 211 -54.88 51.51 54.96
C TYR A 211 -56.36 51.76 55.25
N ARG A 212 -56.63 52.81 56.03
CA ARG A 212 -57.99 53.37 56.22
C ARG A 212 -57.91 54.86 56.01
N ARG A 213 -58.69 55.37 55.05
CA ARG A 213 -58.70 56.80 54.69
C ARG A 213 -57.30 57.34 54.37
N GLY A 214 -56.44 56.52 53.75
CA GLY A 214 -55.07 56.87 53.38
C GLY A 214 -54.02 56.74 54.49
N GLN A 215 -54.40 56.39 55.73
CA GLN A 215 -53.43 56.16 56.82
C GLN A 215 -53.13 54.66 57.00
N PRO A 216 -51.85 54.27 57.16
CA PRO A 216 -51.48 52.87 57.39
C PRO A 216 -51.91 52.43 58.80
N ILE A 217 -52.65 51.32 58.88
CA ILE A 217 -53.15 50.75 60.14
C ILE A 217 -52.23 49.64 60.64
N CYS A 218 -51.88 48.69 59.78
CA CYS A 218 -51.05 47.54 60.15
C CYS A 218 -50.41 46.90 58.93
N LYS A 219 -49.49 45.97 59.20
CA LYS A 219 -48.89 45.09 58.22
C LYS A 219 -49.42 43.68 58.41
N LEU A 220 -49.69 43.00 57.31
CA LEU A 220 -50.16 41.62 57.27
C LEU A 220 -49.08 40.74 56.64
N LEU A 221 -48.97 39.50 57.10
CA LEU A 221 -48.16 38.45 56.50
C LEU A 221 -49.10 37.36 55.97
N VAL A 222 -49.11 37.17 54.66
CA VAL A 222 -49.94 36.13 54.03
C VAL A 222 -49.42 34.75 54.43
N THR A 223 -50.28 33.90 54.96
CA THR A 223 -49.94 32.54 55.42
C THR A 223 -50.54 31.45 54.55
N SER A 224 -51.67 31.72 53.91
CA SER A 224 -52.31 30.82 52.96
C SER A 224 -53.01 31.61 51.86
N VAL A 225 -52.97 31.07 50.63
CA VAL A 225 -53.57 31.69 49.45
C VAL A 225 -54.49 30.68 48.77
N GLU A 226 -55.72 31.08 48.51
CA GLU A 226 -56.70 30.31 47.73
C GLU A 226 -57.09 31.09 46.47
N ALA A 227 -57.94 30.51 45.61
CA ALA A 227 -58.52 31.21 44.48
C ALA A 227 -59.48 32.32 44.99
N GLY A 228 -59.23 33.58 44.61
CA GLY A 228 -60.06 34.74 44.92
C GLY A 228 -59.98 35.28 46.35
N LYS A 229 -59.28 34.59 47.26
CA LYS A 229 -59.12 35.01 48.68
C LYS A 229 -57.78 34.58 49.25
N SER A 230 -57.28 35.31 50.24
CA SER A 230 -56.08 34.95 50.99
C SER A 230 -56.27 35.16 52.48
N ALA A 231 -55.63 34.30 53.27
CA ALA A 231 -55.54 34.44 54.72
C ALA A 231 -54.18 35.07 55.07
N ALA A 232 -54.23 36.13 55.87
CA ALA A 232 -53.04 36.86 56.29
C ALA A 232 -53.07 37.14 57.79
N ASP A 233 -51.96 36.87 58.46
CA ASP A 233 -51.78 37.14 59.87
C ASP A 233 -51.38 38.60 60.08
N ILE A 234 -51.94 39.23 61.11
CA ILE A 234 -51.57 40.58 61.52
C ILE A 234 -50.19 40.51 62.18
N ILE A 235 -49.21 41.24 61.64
CA ILE A 235 -47.87 41.26 62.20
C ILE A 235 -47.93 41.90 63.59
N PRO A 236 -47.55 41.19 64.67
CA PRO A 236 -47.61 41.71 66.03
C PRO A 236 -46.79 43.01 66.17
N GLY A 237 -47.36 44.03 66.81
CA GLY A 237 -46.73 45.34 66.99
C GLY A 237 -46.79 46.29 65.80
N SER A 238 -47.35 45.86 64.65
CA SER A 238 -47.55 46.75 63.49
C SER A 238 -48.85 47.56 63.52
N LEU A 239 -49.76 47.26 64.47
CA LEU A 239 -51.04 47.92 64.64
C LEU A 239 -50.88 49.34 65.19
N ALA A 240 -51.53 50.31 64.55
CA ALA A 240 -51.63 51.67 65.06
C ALA A 240 -52.32 51.70 66.45
N PRO A 241 -51.84 52.53 67.40
CA PRO A 241 -52.38 52.56 68.76
C PRO A 241 -53.91 52.79 68.80
N GLY A 242 -54.64 51.88 69.45
CA GLY A 242 -56.10 51.96 69.60
C GLY A 242 -56.93 51.62 68.36
N GLN A 243 -56.31 51.26 67.23
CA GLN A 243 -57.00 50.87 66.00
C GLN A 243 -57.14 49.35 65.90
N ARG A 244 -58.25 48.90 65.31
CA ARG A 244 -58.49 47.50 64.91
C ARG A 244 -58.78 47.42 63.43
N VAL A 245 -58.45 46.28 62.85
CA VAL A 245 -58.67 45.98 61.43
C VAL A 245 -60.16 45.69 61.23
N ARG A 246 -60.75 46.15 60.12
CA ARG A 246 -62.17 45.95 59.83
C ARG A 246 -62.38 45.52 58.39
N ALA A 247 -63.49 44.83 58.15
CA ALA A 247 -63.97 44.58 56.80
C ALA A 247 -64.14 45.91 56.05
N GLY A 248 -63.69 45.96 54.80
CA GLY A 248 -63.69 47.15 53.95
C GLY A 248 -62.45 48.04 54.07
N ASP A 249 -61.49 47.75 54.97
CA ASP A 249 -60.19 48.42 54.94
C ASP A 249 -59.45 48.09 53.65
N TYR A 250 -58.68 49.05 53.13
CA TYR A 250 -57.96 48.91 51.88
C TYR A 250 -56.62 48.22 52.09
N VAL A 251 -56.29 47.27 51.24
CA VAL A 251 -55.05 46.49 51.31
C VAL A 251 -54.27 46.76 50.05
N ALA A 252 -53.01 47.16 50.21
CA ALA A 252 -52.09 47.30 49.10
C ALA A 252 -50.84 46.47 49.34
N LYS A 253 -50.15 46.12 48.25
CA LYS A 253 -48.79 45.56 48.32
C LYS A 253 -47.93 46.42 49.26
N ALA A 254 -47.17 45.79 50.16
CA ALA A 254 -46.19 46.53 50.95
C ALA A 254 -45.13 47.11 50.00
N ILE A 255 -45.27 48.39 49.65
CA ILE A 255 -44.20 49.14 49.00
C ILE A 255 -43.15 49.36 50.09
N THR A 256 -42.09 48.55 50.05
CA THR A 256 -40.86 48.97 50.70
C THR A 256 -40.41 50.21 49.92
N ALA A 257 -40.71 51.40 50.41
CA ALA A 257 -40.14 52.63 49.89
C ALA A 257 -38.62 52.49 50.04
N LYS A 258 -37.95 52.15 48.93
CA LYS A 258 -36.51 52.25 48.83
C LYS A 258 -36.24 53.75 48.79
N THR A 259 -35.92 54.34 49.94
CA THR A 259 -35.47 55.73 50.02
C THR A 259 -34.33 55.90 49.01
N PRO A 260 -34.45 56.77 47.99
CA PRO A 260 -33.39 56.97 47.02
C PRO A 260 -32.21 57.65 47.72
N ALA A 261 -31.05 56.98 47.69
CA ALA A 261 -29.80 57.59 48.07
C ALA A 261 -29.51 58.75 47.11
N VAL A 262 -29.19 59.90 47.71
CA VAL A 262 -28.83 61.17 47.10
C VAL A 262 -27.72 60.98 46.05
N ILE A 263 -27.96 61.50 44.85
CA ILE A 263 -26.94 61.76 43.83
C ILE A 263 -26.45 63.19 44.05
N PRO A 264 -25.14 63.44 44.27
CA PRO A 264 -24.57 64.75 44.06
C PRO A 264 -24.09 64.89 42.61
N SER A 265 -24.65 65.87 41.93
CA SER A 265 -24.24 66.42 40.65
C SER A 265 -23.41 67.69 40.87
N ASP A 266 -22.25 67.79 40.22
CA ASP A 266 -21.66 69.04 39.74
C ASP A 266 -20.56 68.69 38.71
N SER A 267 -20.79 68.91 37.42
CA SER A 267 -20.43 70.09 36.58
C SER A 267 -19.02 69.94 35.97
N GLY A 268 -18.93 69.60 34.68
CA GLY A 268 -18.79 70.54 33.55
C GLY A 268 -17.32 70.50 33.07
N GLY A 269 -16.91 70.48 31.80
CA GLY A 269 -17.53 70.51 30.49
C GLY A 269 -16.40 70.40 29.44
N ASP A 270 -16.74 69.87 28.27
CA ASP A 270 -16.18 70.10 26.93
C ASP A 270 -14.67 70.02 26.63
N ALA A 271 -14.27 69.02 25.83
CA ALA A 271 -14.12 69.16 24.36
C ALA A 271 -13.00 68.28 23.76
N SER A 272 -13.38 67.50 22.74
CA SER A 272 -12.66 67.22 21.48
C SER A 272 -11.33 66.45 21.48
N GLY A 273 -11.23 65.47 20.56
CA GLY A 273 -9.96 65.13 19.91
C GLY A 273 -9.71 63.65 19.69
N ALA A 274 -9.98 63.17 18.48
CA ALA A 274 -9.60 61.86 17.96
C ALA A 274 -8.08 61.68 17.80
N GLY A 275 -7.59 60.43 17.85
CA GLY A 275 -6.27 60.05 17.33
C GLY A 275 -5.55 58.98 18.15
N GLN A 276 -5.42 57.78 17.58
CA GLN A 276 -4.77 56.58 18.13
C GLN A 276 -3.23 56.56 17.81
N PRO A 277 -2.49 55.47 18.15
CA PRO A 277 -1.44 55.30 19.16
C PRO A 277 0.00 55.42 18.53
N PRO A 278 1.12 54.87 19.05
CA PRO A 278 1.42 54.18 20.31
C PRO A 278 2.68 54.67 21.06
N ALA A 279 2.83 54.30 22.33
CA ALA A 279 4.12 54.34 23.02
C ALA A 279 4.20 53.21 24.06
N ALA A 280 4.99 52.18 23.74
CA ALA A 280 5.65 51.38 24.76
C ALA A 280 7.02 52.04 25.02
N PRO A 281 7.41 52.24 26.29
CA PRO A 281 8.76 51.80 26.64
C PRO A 281 8.90 51.40 28.11
N PHE A 282 9.52 50.24 28.34
CA PHE A 282 10.50 49.92 29.40
C PHE A 282 10.60 48.40 29.37
N GLY A 283 11.69 47.78 28.97
CA GLY A 283 13.06 47.93 29.48
C GLY A 283 13.49 46.51 29.84
N GLY A 284 14.72 46.04 29.70
CA GLY A 284 16.00 46.62 29.39
C GLY A 284 16.99 45.49 29.71
N GLY A 285 17.97 45.28 28.84
CA GLY A 285 18.96 44.22 29.01
C GLY A 285 19.91 44.16 27.81
N GLY A 286 20.75 45.19 27.67
CA GLY A 286 21.99 45.13 26.89
C GLY A 286 22.98 44.18 27.59
N MET A 287 23.89 43.52 26.90
CA MET A 287 25.18 43.96 26.34
C MET A 287 25.97 42.62 26.20
N ASP A 288 26.89 42.32 25.29
CA ASP A 288 27.81 43.06 24.43
C ASP A 288 28.55 42.02 23.53
N GLY A 289 29.10 42.49 22.40
CA GLY A 289 30.24 41.98 21.61
C GLY A 289 30.27 40.51 21.16
N GLY A 290 30.43 40.13 19.90
CA GLY A 290 31.09 40.77 18.77
C GLY A 290 32.09 39.77 18.15
N GLY A 291 32.13 39.67 16.82
CA GLY A 291 33.27 39.10 16.10
C GLY A 291 33.06 37.77 15.38
N ALA A 292 33.31 37.80 14.07
CA ALA A 292 33.26 36.72 13.09
C ALA A 292 34.23 35.55 13.36
N ALA A 293 33.88 34.33 12.88
CA ALA A 293 34.81 33.44 12.17
C ALA A 293 34.13 32.17 11.60
N SER A 294 34.50 31.89 10.35
CA SER A 294 34.75 30.59 9.70
C SER A 294 33.65 29.52 9.63
N ASP A 295 33.08 29.48 8.44
CA ASP A 295 32.64 28.33 7.64
C ASP A 295 33.56 27.08 7.80
N PRO A 296 33.04 25.88 8.16
CA PRO A 296 33.87 24.70 8.39
C PRO A 296 33.91 23.68 7.23
N PHE A 297 33.27 23.93 6.08
CA PHE A 297 33.30 22.94 4.98
C PHE A 297 33.44 23.58 3.59
N GLY A 298 34.68 23.94 3.26
CA GLY A 298 35.11 24.23 1.89
C GLY A 298 36.36 23.42 1.51
N GLY A 299 36.27 22.64 0.44
CA GLY A 299 37.39 22.00 -0.25
C GLY A 299 36.96 20.68 -0.93
N GLY A 300 36.98 20.53 -2.26
CA GLY A 300 37.51 21.40 -3.29
C GLY A 300 37.06 20.97 -4.69
N ALA A 301 37.21 21.90 -5.62
CA ALA A 301 37.01 21.71 -7.05
C ALA A 301 38.21 21.00 -7.69
N MET A 302 37.94 20.11 -8.64
CA MET A 302 38.85 19.83 -9.75
C MET A 302 38.05 19.91 -11.07
N ASP A 303 38.37 20.96 -11.81
CA ASP A 303 38.16 21.13 -13.24
C ASP A 303 39.22 20.32 -14.00
N SER A 304 38.80 19.55 -15.01
CA SER A 304 39.39 19.58 -16.36
C SER A 304 38.93 18.40 -17.22
N GLY A 305 38.40 18.70 -18.42
CA GLY A 305 38.81 17.98 -19.63
C GLY A 305 37.80 17.09 -20.37
N GLY A 306 37.19 17.64 -21.42
CA GLY A 306 37.34 17.11 -22.78
C GLY A 306 36.43 15.97 -23.28
N GLY A 307 35.43 16.33 -24.09
CA GLY A 307 35.25 15.81 -25.46
C GLY A 307 34.61 14.42 -25.68
N ALA A 308 33.38 14.42 -26.21
CA ALA A 308 32.96 13.66 -27.42
C ALA A 308 31.48 13.97 -27.75
N PRO A 309 31.15 14.39 -28.98
CA PRO A 309 29.77 14.36 -29.47
C PRO A 309 29.39 12.99 -30.05
N ASP A 310 28.11 12.65 -29.89
CA ASP A 310 27.41 11.45 -30.36
C ASP A 310 27.72 11.01 -31.81
N PRO A 311 27.92 9.71 -32.07
CA PRO A 311 28.15 9.18 -33.41
C PRO A 311 26.88 8.63 -34.13
N PHE A 312 25.67 8.82 -33.60
CA PHE A 312 24.44 8.32 -34.24
C PHE A 312 23.50 9.44 -34.67
N GLY A 313 23.96 10.19 -35.68
CA GLY A 313 23.14 11.02 -36.55
C GLY A 313 23.31 10.58 -38.00
N GLY A 314 22.30 9.90 -38.54
CA GLY A 314 22.18 9.52 -39.96
C GLY A 314 21.15 8.41 -40.10
N GLY A 315 20.18 8.43 -41.00
CA GLY A 315 19.85 9.34 -42.08
C GLY A 315 18.70 8.67 -42.85
N ALA A 316 17.78 9.48 -43.37
CA ALA A 316 16.80 9.06 -44.35
C ALA A 316 17.50 8.65 -45.66
N MET A 317 16.97 7.63 -46.35
CA MET A 317 16.88 7.44 -47.82
C MET A 317 16.69 5.94 -48.14
N ASP A 318 15.45 5.53 -48.38
CA ASP A 318 14.94 5.00 -49.66
C ASP A 318 13.48 4.52 -49.49
#